data_AF-A0A3P3FU64-F1
#
_entry.id   AF-A0A3P3FU64-F1
#
_cell.length_a   1.000
_cell.length_b   1.000
_cell.length_c   1.000
_cell.angle_alpha   90.00
_cell.angle_beta   90.00
_cell.angle_gamma   90.00
#
_symmetry.space_group_name_H-M   'P 1'
#
loop_
_entity.id
_entity.type
_entity.pdbx_description
1 polymer ?
#
loop_
_entity_poly.entity_id
_entity_poly.type
_entity_poly.pdbx_seq_one_letter_code
_entity_poly.pdbx_strand_id
1 'polypeptide(L)'
;MDAKAATAEPFVRQPAVGSTLNVLGVTHIYKATGAETAGSFSLWEDVVPPGAGAPPHTHAREDEAFYVLSGEIQIEFEGEPAPRRVGPGGFFYGARHRRHGYRNVGDQPARVLVLCTPSCGLDQMFAELEAATISGMPEMAKLAAITAKYGVTMGPPAA
;
A
#
# COMPACT_ATOMS: atom_id res chain seq x y z
N MET A 1 27.63 -13.04 -13.85
CA MET A 1 27.89 -11.66 -14.34
C MET A 1 27.24 -10.76 -13.33
N ASP A 2 28.05 -10.18 -12.44
CA ASP A 2 27.57 -9.45 -11.29
C ASP A 2 26.94 -8.14 -11.77
N ALA A 3 25.61 -8.09 -11.76
CA ALA A 3 24.89 -6.84 -11.94
C ALA A 3 25.34 -5.93 -10.81
N LYS A 4 26.13 -4.90 -11.13
CA LYS A 4 26.52 -3.85 -10.19
C LYS A 4 25.24 -3.37 -9.52
N ALA A 5 25.07 -3.67 -8.23
CA ALA A 5 23.90 -3.25 -7.47
C ALA A 5 23.75 -1.74 -7.70
N ALA A 6 22.57 -1.31 -8.14
CA ALA A 6 22.29 0.11 -8.23
C ALA A 6 22.57 0.73 -6.85
N THR A 7 23.36 1.80 -6.80
CA THR A 7 23.64 2.49 -5.54
C THR A 7 22.66 3.64 -5.40
N ALA A 8 21.90 3.65 -4.31
CA ALA A 8 21.02 4.75 -3.95
C ALA A 8 21.86 5.95 -3.47
N GLU A 9 21.45 7.16 -3.86
CA GLU A 9 22.02 8.42 -3.37
C GLU A 9 21.15 8.99 -2.24
N PRO A 10 21.73 9.65 -1.22
CA PRO A 10 20.95 10.29 -0.17
C PRO A 10 20.17 11.49 -0.72
N PHE A 11 18.94 11.68 -0.26
CA PHE A 11 18.10 12.81 -0.66
C PHE A 11 17.22 13.29 0.50
N VAL A 12 16.69 14.52 0.36
CA VAL A 12 15.74 15.14 1.29
C VAL A 12 14.49 15.53 0.51
N ARG A 13 13.30 15.22 1.04
CA ARG A 13 12.02 15.75 0.53
C ARG A 13 11.42 16.68 1.57
N GLN A 14 11.01 17.86 1.12
CA GLN A 14 10.24 18.79 1.94
C GLN A 14 8.79 18.27 2.12
N PRO A 15 8.06 18.76 3.14
CA PRO A 15 6.63 18.47 3.26
C PRO A 15 5.88 18.77 1.96
N ALA A 16 4.87 17.95 1.64
CA ALA A 16 4.07 18.01 0.40
C ALA A 16 4.83 17.79 -0.91
N VAL A 17 6.14 17.48 -0.88
CA VAL A 17 6.90 17.10 -2.08
C VAL A 17 6.89 15.57 -2.23
N GLY A 18 6.42 15.12 -3.38
CA GLY A 18 6.45 13.72 -3.78
C GLY A 18 5.48 13.43 -4.91
N SER A 19 5.73 12.38 -5.68
CA SER A 19 4.75 11.85 -6.62
C SER A 19 3.53 11.32 -5.87
N THR A 20 2.36 11.49 -6.48
CA THR A 20 1.10 10.99 -5.96
C THR A 20 0.48 9.99 -6.92
N LEU A 21 -0.16 8.96 -6.38
CA LEU A 21 -1.00 8.04 -7.14
C LEU A 21 -2.36 7.90 -6.44
N ASN A 22 -3.44 7.87 -7.20
CA ASN A 22 -4.75 7.43 -6.71
C ASN A 22 -4.89 5.92 -6.94
N VAL A 23 -4.89 5.16 -5.85
CA VAL A 23 -5.00 3.71 -5.87
C VAL A 23 -6.35 3.31 -5.30
N LEU A 24 -7.30 2.99 -6.18
CA LEU A 24 -8.65 2.55 -5.78
C LEU A 24 -9.36 3.51 -4.81
N GLY A 25 -9.10 4.83 -4.93
CA GLY A 25 -9.68 5.86 -4.07
C GLY A 25 -8.82 6.24 -2.86
N VAL A 26 -7.68 5.58 -2.62
CA VAL A 26 -6.68 5.98 -1.62
C VAL A 26 -5.58 6.80 -2.31
N THR A 27 -5.24 7.96 -1.75
CA THR A 27 -4.15 8.78 -2.31
C THR A 27 -2.82 8.38 -1.66
N HIS A 28 -1.89 7.84 -2.44
CA HIS A 28 -0.53 7.53 -2.01
C HIS A 28 0.37 8.73 -2.30
N ILE A 29 1.10 9.23 -1.29
CA ILE A 29 2.07 10.32 -1.41
C ILE A 29 3.46 9.79 -1.10
N TYR A 30 4.30 9.57 -2.12
CA TYR A 30 5.59 8.92 -1.96
C TYR A 30 6.62 9.80 -1.27
N LYS A 31 7.30 9.24 -0.27
CA LYS A 31 8.48 9.81 0.38
C LYS A 31 9.78 9.23 -0.18
N ALA A 32 9.75 7.95 -0.57
CA ALA A 32 10.81 7.26 -1.28
C ALA A 32 10.23 6.16 -2.18
N THR A 33 10.65 6.09 -3.42
CA THR A 33 10.30 5.00 -4.36
C THR A 33 11.35 3.89 -4.33
N GLY A 34 11.00 2.71 -4.86
CA GLY A 34 11.96 1.62 -5.01
C GLY A 34 13.15 1.99 -5.88
N ALA A 35 12.93 2.76 -6.94
CA ALA A 35 14.00 3.22 -7.82
C ALA A 35 15.01 4.11 -7.07
N GLU A 36 14.54 5.00 -6.20
CA GLU A 36 15.40 5.90 -5.41
C GLU A 36 16.16 5.16 -4.31
N THR A 37 15.61 4.08 -3.75
CA THR A 37 16.24 3.28 -2.69
C THR A 37 17.00 2.07 -3.21
N ALA A 38 17.20 1.97 -4.52
CA ALA A 38 17.80 0.83 -5.19
C ALA A 38 17.16 -0.53 -4.82
N GLY A 39 15.82 -0.54 -4.68
CA GLY A 39 15.04 -1.72 -4.35
C GLY A 39 14.97 -2.05 -2.86
N SER A 40 15.62 -1.27 -1.99
CA SER A 40 15.64 -1.56 -0.56
C SER A 40 14.26 -1.43 0.08
N PHE A 41 13.53 -0.34 -0.20
CA PHE A 41 12.18 -0.13 0.31
C PHE A 41 11.42 0.93 -0.50
N SER A 42 10.10 0.91 -0.42
CA SER A 42 9.25 2.05 -0.80
C SER A 42 8.61 2.60 0.47
N LEU A 43 8.51 3.93 0.57
CA LEU A 43 7.88 4.61 1.69
C LEU A 43 6.91 5.65 1.15
N TRP A 44 5.65 5.59 1.57
CA TRP A 44 4.63 6.56 1.19
C TRP A 44 3.66 6.81 2.33
N GLU A 45 2.87 7.86 2.18
CA GLU A 45 1.78 8.18 3.07
C GLU A 45 0.46 7.97 2.35
N ASP A 46 -0.42 7.16 2.91
CA ASP A 46 -1.79 6.98 2.46
C ASP A 46 -2.67 8.06 3.08
N VAL A 47 -3.44 8.75 2.25
CA VAL A 47 -4.62 9.52 2.68
C VAL A 47 -5.85 8.68 2.31
N VAL A 48 -6.50 8.14 3.34
CA VAL A 48 -7.58 7.15 3.21
C VAL A 48 -8.92 7.82 3.53
N PRO A 49 -9.78 8.10 2.54
CA PRO A 49 -11.11 8.66 2.79
C PRO A 49 -11.98 7.77 3.70
N PRO A 50 -13.00 8.34 4.37
CA PRO A 50 -13.98 7.55 5.12
C PRO A 50 -14.55 6.39 4.31
N GLY A 51 -14.49 5.18 4.85
CA GLY A 51 -14.98 3.97 4.23
C GLY A 51 -14.11 3.38 3.11
N ALA A 52 -13.03 4.05 2.72
CA ALA A 52 -12.02 3.54 1.78
C ALA A 52 -10.90 2.76 2.51
N GLY A 53 -9.99 2.17 1.74
CA GLY A 53 -8.81 1.46 2.24
C GLY A 53 -8.30 0.45 1.23
N ALA A 54 -7.36 -0.40 1.66
CA ALA A 54 -6.86 -1.47 0.81
C ALA A 54 -7.80 -2.71 0.91
N PRO A 55 -8.36 -3.19 -0.22
CA PRO A 55 -9.13 -4.43 -0.20
C PRO A 55 -8.24 -5.57 0.26
N PRO A 56 -8.79 -6.68 0.77
CA PRO A 56 -7.94 -7.73 1.30
C PRO A 56 -7.08 -8.37 0.22
N HIS A 57 -5.80 -8.54 0.50
CA HIS A 57 -4.82 -9.01 -0.46
C HIS A 57 -3.65 -9.71 0.23
N THR A 58 -2.81 -10.36 -0.56
CA THR A 58 -1.61 -11.07 -0.11
C THR A 58 -0.44 -10.76 -1.04
N HIS A 59 0.69 -10.39 -0.47
CA HIS A 59 1.95 -10.21 -1.21
C HIS A 59 2.75 -11.49 -1.24
N ALA A 60 3.36 -11.81 -2.36
CA ALA A 60 4.32 -12.92 -2.48
C ALA A 60 5.77 -12.47 -2.25
N ARG A 61 6.06 -11.17 -2.29
CA ARG A 61 7.44 -10.64 -2.36
C ARG A 61 7.77 -9.62 -1.29
N GLU A 62 6.79 -8.84 -0.83
CA GLU A 62 7.00 -7.72 0.08
C GLU A 62 6.27 -7.89 1.41
N ASP A 63 6.89 -7.41 2.47
CA ASP A 63 6.21 -7.13 3.73
C ASP A 63 5.79 -5.66 3.75
N GLU A 64 4.69 -5.35 4.44
CA GLU A 64 4.22 -3.98 4.66
C GLU A 64 4.13 -3.66 6.16
N ALA A 65 4.66 -2.51 6.54
CA ALA A 65 4.59 -1.95 7.88
C ALA A 65 3.80 -0.63 7.83
N PHE A 66 2.80 -0.52 8.70
CA PHE A 66 1.86 0.60 8.69
C PHE A 66 1.90 1.33 10.02
N TYR A 67 2.03 2.65 9.97
CA TYR A 67 2.03 3.52 11.15
C TYR A 67 0.96 4.60 11.00
N VAL A 68 -0.02 4.62 11.90
CA VAL A 68 -1.16 5.54 11.81
C VAL A 68 -0.75 6.92 12.32
N LEU A 69 -0.83 7.93 11.45
CA LEU A 69 -0.51 9.32 11.75
C LEU A 69 -1.73 10.09 12.26
N SER A 70 -2.91 9.85 11.67
CA SER A 70 -4.18 10.46 12.07
C SER A 70 -5.38 9.60 11.65
N GLY A 71 -6.53 9.77 12.30
CA GLY A 71 -7.75 9.01 12.02
C GLY A 71 -7.77 7.62 12.69
N GLU A 72 -8.71 6.77 12.28
CA GLU A 72 -8.89 5.42 12.83
C GLU A 72 -9.01 4.39 11.70
N ILE A 73 -8.11 3.42 11.69
CA ILE A 73 -8.08 2.32 10.72
C ILE A 73 -8.59 1.05 11.39
N GLN A 74 -9.45 0.32 10.70
CA GLN A 74 -9.76 -1.07 11.02
C GLN A 74 -8.95 -1.98 10.12
N ILE A 75 -8.11 -2.84 10.71
CA ILE A 75 -7.27 -3.82 10.02
C ILE A 75 -7.82 -5.22 10.25
N GLU A 76 -7.84 -6.03 9.20
CA GLU A 76 -8.15 -7.46 9.25
C GLU A 76 -6.94 -8.29 8.82
N PHE A 77 -6.77 -9.45 9.48
CA PHE A 77 -5.69 -10.38 9.22
C PHE A 77 -6.23 -11.79 9.05
N GLU A 78 -5.53 -12.59 8.24
CA GLU A 78 -5.80 -14.01 8.08
C GLU A 78 -5.75 -14.78 9.42
N GLY A 79 -6.82 -15.52 9.71
CA GLY A 79 -6.91 -16.38 10.90
C GLY A 79 -7.23 -15.66 12.20
N GLU A 80 -7.45 -14.33 12.16
CA GLU A 80 -7.90 -13.56 13.31
C GLU A 80 -9.45 -13.54 13.38
N PRO A 81 -10.03 -13.61 14.59
CA PRO A 81 -11.48 -13.78 14.75
C PRO A 81 -12.28 -12.51 14.45
N ALA A 82 -11.64 -11.34 14.46
CA ALA A 82 -12.29 -10.07 14.17
C ALA A 82 -11.26 -9.00 13.73
N PRO A 83 -11.68 -8.01 12.94
CA PRO A 83 -10.86 -6.84 12.64
C PRO A 83 -10.55 -6.01 13.90
N ARG A 84 -9.40 -5.35 13.92
CA ARG A 84 -8.93 -4.53 15.05
C ARG A 84 -8.87 -3.05 14.65
N ARG A 85 -9.25 -2.15 15.56
CA ARG A 85 -9.12 -0.70 15.35
C ARG A 85 -7.77 -0.20 15.81
N VAL A 86 -7.17 0.70 15.05
CA VAL A 86 -5.85 1.27 15.27
C VAL A 86 -5.94 2.78 15.02
N GLY A 87 -5.71 3.55 16.08
CA GLY A 87 -5.67 5.01 16.05
C GLY A 87 -4.25 5.58 15.93
N PRO A 88 -4.09 6.91 16.07
CA PRO A 88 -2.80 7.58 15.90
C PRO A 88 -1.71 7.06 16.85
N GLY A 89 -0.50 6.88 16.32
CA GLY A 89 0.63 6.25 17.03
C GLY A 89 0.56 4.72 17.06
N GLY A 90 -0.53 4.13 16.58
CA GLY A 90 -0.66 2.69 16.42
C GLY A 90 0.10 2.16 15.21
N PHE A 91 0.46 0.87 15.29
CA PHE A 91 1.23 0.15 14.29
C PHE A 91 0.58 -1.18 13.97
N PHE A 92 0.65 -1.60 12.71
CA PHE A 92 0.30 -2.95 12.28
C PHE A 92 1.21 -3.41 11.14
N TYR A 93 1.38 -4.74 11.02
CA TYR A 93 2.35 -5.35 10.11
C TYR A 93 1.67 -6.40 9.24
N GLY A 94 1.69 -6.18 7.93
CA GLY A 94 1.25 -7.11 6.90
C GLY A 94 2.43 -7.94 6.41
N ALA A 95 2.63 -9.10 7.02
CA ALA A 95 3.67 -10.03 6.57
C ALA A 95 3.34 -10.57 5.17
N ARG A 96 4.36 -10.74 4.32
CA ARG A 96 4.24 -11.46 3.05
C ARG A 96 3.65 -12.85 3.28
N HIS A 97 2.94 -13.37 2.29
CA HIS A 97 2.20 -14.63 2.31
C HIS A 97 1.07 -14.71 3.34
N ARG A 98 0.76 -13.62 4.05
CA ARG A 98 -0.38 -13.53 4.97
C ARG A 98 -1.38 -12.51 4.46
N ARG A 99 -2.63 -12.92 4.33
CA ARG A 99 -3.69 -12.02 3.86
C ARG A 99 -3.94 -10.92 4.89
N HIS A 100 -4.02 -9.69 4.41
CA HIS A 100 -4.42 -8.54 5.21
C HIS A 100 -5.21 -7.54 4.38
N GLY A 101 -5.95 -6.67 5.04
CA GLY A 101 -6.72 -5.60 4.43
C GLY A 101 -7.10 -4.56 5.47
N TYR A 102 -7.29 -3.31 5.07
CA TYR A 102 -7.63 -2.25 6.01
C TYR A 102 -8.70 -1.32 5.47
N ARG A 103 -9.41 -0.67 6.37
CA ARG A 103 -10.44 0.32 6.05
C ARG A 103 -10.42 1.47 7.04
N ASN A 104 -10.61 2.70 6.57
CA ASN A 104 -10.92 3.82 7.43
C ASN A 104 -12.38 3.72 7.91
N VAL A 105 -12.57 3.56 9.21
CA VAL A 105 -13.91 3.45 9.85
C VAL A 105 -14.37 4.75 10.51
N GLY A 106 -13.54 5.79 10.47
CA GLY A 106 -13.90 7.13 10.92
C GLY A 106 -14.71 7.92 9.88
N ASP A 107 -15.06 9.14 10.25
CA ASP A 107 -15.81 10.11 9.44
C ASP A 107 -14.91 11.17 8.78
N GLN A 108 -13.61 11.17 9.09
CA GLN A 108 -12.58 12.02 8.49
C GLN A 108 -11.50 11.18 7.80
N PRO A 109 -10.78 11.74 6.82
CA PRO A 109 -9.65 11.04 6.20
C PRO A 109 -8.60 10.61 7.23
N ALA A 110 -8.19 9.34 7.17
CA ALA A 110 -7.08 8.82 7.94
C ALA A 110 -5.77 9.01 7.17
N ARG A 111 -4.66 9.17 7.90
CA ARG A 111 -3.30 9.24 7.34
C ARG A 111 -2.47 8.11 7.89
N VAL A 112 -1.86 7.32 7.02
CA VAL A 112 -1.06 6.15 7.40
C VAL A 112 0.28 6.21 6.67
N LEU A 113 1.39 6.10 7.38
CA LEU A 113 2.69 5.92 6.77
C LEU A 113 2.90 4.43 6.48
N VAL A 114 3.21 4.09 5.24
CA VAL A 114 3.39 2.71 4.79
C VAL A 114 4.81 2.52 4.29
N LEU A 115 5.51 1.57 4.91
CA LEU A 115 6.81 1.07 4.47
C LEU A 115 6.60 -0.30 3.84
N CYS A 116 7.04 -0.46 2.60
CA CYS A 116 7.04 -1.73 1.89
C CYS A 116 8.47 -2.17 1.61
N THR A 117 8.82 -3.41 1.96
CA THR A 117 10.18 -3.91 1.84
C THR A 117 10.24 -5.41 1.52
N PRO A 118 11.14 -5.86 0.62
CA PRO A 118 11.91 -5.05 -0.32
C PRO A 118 10.99 -4.33 -1.31
N SER A 119 11.47 -3.29 -1.98
CA SER A 119 10.69 -2.69 -3.07
C SER A 119 10.79 -3.55 -4.32
N CYS A 120 9.75 -4.33 -4.59
CA CYS A 120 9.66 -5.29 -5.70
C CYS A 120 8.62 -4.91 -6.76
N GLY A 121 8.35 -3.60 -6.85
CA GLY A 121 7.65 -2.97 -7.97
C GLY A 121 6.18 -2.61 -7.73
N LEU A 122 5.75 -2.56 -6.47
CA LEU A 122 4.38 -2.16 -6.13
C LEU A 122 4.05 -0.73 -6.59
N ASP A 123 5.00 0.19 -6.63
CA ASP A 123 4.81 1.55 -7.16
C ASP A 123 4.43 1.54 -8.65
N GLN A 124 5.01 0.64 -9.46
CA GLN A 124 4.57 0.45 -10.85
C GLN A 124 3.20 -0.23 -10.94
N MET A 125 2.92 -1.21 -10.07
CA MET A 125 1.58 -1.83 -9.97
C MET A 125 0.51 -0.77 -9.69
N PHE A 126 0.76 0.11 -8.72
CA PHE A 126 -0.16 1.19 -8.33
C PHE A 126 -0.38 2.19 -9.47
N ALA A 127 0.65 2.52 -10.25
CA ALA A 127 0.50 3.34 -11.44
C ALA A 127 -0.37 2.66 -12.53
N GLU A 128 -0.22 1.35 -12.73
CA GLU A 128 -1.11 0.59 -13.64
C GLU A 128 -2.56 0.57 -13.14
N LEU A 129 -2.79 0.46 -11.82
CA LEU A 129 -4.12 0.50 -11.23
C LEU A 129 -4.77 1.89 -11.38
N GLU A 130 -4.03 2.96 -11.12
CA GLU A 130 -4.51 4.33 -11.37
C GLU A 130 -4.93 4.49 -12.83
N ALA A 131 -4.04 4.17 -13.77
CA ALA A 131 -4.33 4.24 -15.20
C ALA A 131 -5.55 3.42 -15.60
N ALA A 132 -5.74 2.24 -15.00
CA ALA A 132 -6.88 1.37 -15.26
C ALA A 132 -8.21 1.89 -14.69
N THR A 133 -8.18 2.82 -13.72
CA THR A 133 -9.36 3.33 -13.00
C THR A 133 -9.72 4.77 -13.33
N ILE A 134 -8.91 5.49 -14.13
CA ILE A 134 -9.17 6.87 -14.57
C ILE A 134 -10.56 7.03 -15.20
N SER A 135 -11.05 6.04 -15.95
CA SER A 135 -12.36 6.08 -16.61
C SER A 135 -13.49 5.44 -15.80
N GLY A 136 -13.28 5.21 -14.51
CA GLY A 136 -14.19 4.49 -13.62
C GLY A 136 -13.67 3.10 -13.23
N MET A 137 -14.37 2.44 -12.31
CA MET A 137 -13.96 1.15 -11.78
C MET A 137 -14.10 0.05 -12.85
N PRO A 138 -13.00 -0.61 -13.26
CA PRO A 138 -13.09 -1.72 -14.21
C PRO A 138 -13.60 -2.99 -13.53
N GLU A 139 -13.81 -4.04 -14.32
CA GLU A 139 -14.09 -5.37 -13.78
C GLU A 139 -12.96 -5.86 -12.86
N MET A 140 -13.34 -6.55 -11.78
CA MET A 140 -12.40 -7.08 -10.79
C MET A 140 -11.35 -8.01 -11.42
N ALA A 141 -11.70 -8.73 -12.49
CA ALA A 141 -10.78 -9.60 -13.21
C ALA A 141 -9.58 -8.82 -13.81
N LYS A 142 -9.81 -7.58 -14.27
CA LYS A 142 -8.73 -6.72 -14.80
C LYS A 142 -7.79 -6.27 -13.68
N LEU A 143 -8.34 -5.88 -12.52
CA LEU A 143 -7.54 -5.49 -11.35
C LEU A 143 -6.72 -6.68 -10.82
N ALA A 144 -7.34 -7.86 -10.75
CA ALA A 144 -6.67 -9.10 -10.37
C ALA A 144 -5.52 -9.45 -11.32
N ALA A 145 -5.73 -9.28 -12.64
CA ALA A 145 -4.68 -9.52 -13.63
C ALA A 145 -3.50 -8.55 -13.50
N ILE A 146 -3.75 -7.27 -13.17
CA ILE A 146 -2.69 -6.28 -12.92
C ILE A 146 -1.90 -6.68 -11.67
N THR A 147 -2.57 -6.85 -10.54
CA THR A 147 -1.94 -7.16 -9.24
C THR A 147 -1.13 -8.47 -9.28
N ALA A 148 -1.61 -9.49 -9.99
CA ALA A 148 -0.92 -10.78 -10.12
C ALA A 148 0.46 -10.67 -10.79
N LYS A 149 0.68 -9.74 -11.74
CA LYS A 149 2.01 -9.51 -12.37
C LYS A 149 3.08 -9.18 -11.34
N TYR A 150 2.67 -8.50 -10.28
CA TYR A 150 3.53 -7.99 -9.21
C TYR A 150 3.57 -8.91 -7.99
N GLY A 151 2.93 -10.09 -8.06
CA GLY A 151 2.90 -11.04 -6.94
C GLY A 151 1.91 -10.65 -5.85
N VAL A 152 0.92 -9.81 -6.15
CA VAL A 152 -0.18 -9.47 -5.26
C VAL A 152 -1.42 -10.23 -5.67
N THR A 153 -2.01 -10.98 -4.73
CA THR A 153 -3.28 -11.70 -4.95
C THR A 153 -4.39 -10.99 -4.20
N MET A 154 -5.43 -10.57 -4.92
CA MET A 154 -6.64 -10.03 -4.29
C MET A 154 -7.45 -11.18 -3.67
N GLY A 155 -7.85 -11.01 -2.41
CA GLY A 155 -8.70 -11.96 -1.69
C GLY A 155 -10.17 -11.51 -1.67
N PRO A 156 -11.11 -12.42 -1.37
CA PRO A 156 -12.47 -12.01 -1.04
C PRO A 156 -12.47 -11.11 0.23
N PRO A 157 -13.51 -10.28 0.43
CA PRO A 157 -13.77 -9.65 1.72
C PRO A 157 -13.73 -10.69 2.85
N ALA A 158 -13.36 -10.30 4.08
CA ALA A 158 -13.48 -11.22 5.20
C ALA A 158 -14.95 -11.66 5.35
N ALA A 159 -15.14 -12.95 5.65
CA ALA A 159 -16.46 -13.54 5.88
C ALA A 159 -17.07 -13.09 7.21
#